data_AF-A0A161MB38-F1
#
_entry.id   AF-A0A161MB38-F1
#
_cell.length_a   1.000
_cell.length_b   1.000
_cell.length_c   1.000
_cell.angle_alpha   90.00
_cell.angle_beta   90.00
_cell.angle_gamma   90.00
#
_symmetry.space_group_name_H-M   'P 1'
#
loop_
_entity.id
_entity.type
_entity.pdbx_description
1 polymer ?
#
loop_
_entity_poly.entity_id
_entity_poly.type
_entity_poly.pdbx_seq_one_letter_code
_entity_poly.pdbx_strand_id
1 'polypeptide(L)' 'MIGVEMNCWTKLLVVGGLILTSVSLLWPVVLSTLMYQELKLSPGTKSFQHWEKTPVPMYIDIYFHNWTNAKKANTEKTNV' A
#
# COMPACT_ATOMS: atom_id res chain seq x y z
N MET A 1 38.76 35.79 8.66
CA MET A 1 39.17 34.53 7.99
C MET A 1 39.17 33.43 9.04
N ILE A 2 38.13 32.60 9.08
CA ILE A 2 38.04 31.51 10.06
C ILE A 2 38.85 30.32 9.50
N GLY A 3 40.14 30.28 9.85
CA GLY A 3 40.99 29.11 9.63
C GLY A 3 40.83 28.15 10.79
N VAL A 4 39.73 27.39 10.82
CA VAL A 4 39.61 26.24 11.73
C VAL A 4 40.27 25.06 11.01
N GLU A 5 41.49 24.73 11.41
CA GLU A 5 42.17 23.50 11.04
C GLU A 5 41.35 22.32 11.60
N MET A 6 40.47 21.78 10.76
CA MET A 6 39.49 20.79 11.18
C MET A 6 40.11 19.40 11.22
N ASN A 7 40.03 18.73 12.38
CA ASN A 7 40.54 17.38 12.60
C ASN A 7 40.01 16.39 11.54
N CYS A 8 40.82 15.40 11.17
CA CYS A 8 40.48 14.40 10.15
C CYS A 8 39.13 13.71 10.45
N TRP A 9 38.91 13.36 11.71
CA TRP A 9 37.66 12.77 12.19
C TRP A 9 36.45 13.68 11.99
N THR A 10 36.58 14.98 12.23
CA THR A 10 35.51 15.95 12.03
C THR A 10 35.15 16.09 10.55
N LYS A 11 36.15 16.07 9.66
CA LYS A 11 35.91 16.06 8.21
C LYS A 11 35.16 14.80 7.76
N LEU A 12 35.54 13.64 8.27
CA LEU A 12 34.86 12.37 7.98
C LEU A 12 33.40 12.38 8.44
N LEU A 13 33.11 12.90 9.63
CA LEU A 13 31.73 13.01 10.14
C LEU A 13 30.87 13.94 9.29
N VAL A 14 31.41 15.10 8.88
CA VAL A 14 30.69 16.04 8.02
C VAL A 14 30.40 15.43 6.65
N VAL A 15 31.39 14.79 6.02
CA VAL A 15 31.21 14.13 4.72
C VAL A 15 30.21 12.96 4.83
N GLY A 16 30.32 12.13 5.86
CA GLY A 16 29.37 11.04 6.11
C GLY A 16 27.94 11.54 6.32
N GLY A 17 27.76 12.63 7.09
CA GLY A 17 26.47 13.26 7.29
C GLY A 17 25.84 13.80 6.00
N LEU A 18 26.65 14.41 5.12
CA LEU A 18 26.18 14.89 3.81
C LEU A 18 25.74 13.73 2.90
N ILE A 19 26.47 12.62 2.90
CA ILE A 19 26.10 11.44 2.12
C ILE A 19 24.78 10.86 2.64
N LEU A 20 24.64 10.65 3.95
CA LEU A 20 23.44 10.07 4.54
C LEU A 20 22.19 10.94 4.30
N THR A 21 22.32 12.27 4.42
CA THR A 21 21.22 13.18 4.16
C THR A 21 20.84 13.19 2.67
N SER A 22 21.81 13.19 1.76
CA SER A 22 21.53 13.12 0.32
C SER A 22 20.81 11.83 -0.08
N VAL A 23 21.22 10.68 0.46
CA VAL A 23 20.56 9.38 0.22
C VAL A 23 19.14 9.38 0.78
N SER A 24 18.95 9.94 1.98
CA SER A 24 17.63 10.03 2.62
C SER A 24 16.66 10.91 1.81
N LEU A 25 17.15 11.99 1.20
CA LEU A 25 16.35 12.86 0.33
C LEU A 25 15.98 12.20 -1.01
N LEU A 26 16.83 11.29 -1.51
CA LEU A 26 16.57 10.55 -2.75
C LEU A 26 15.68 9.31 -2.54
N TRP A 27 15.51 8.85 -1.30
CA TRP A 27 14.70 7.67 -0.96
C TRP A 27 13.27 7.68 -1.52
N PRO A 28 12.50 8.78 -1.48
CA PRO A 28 11.14 8.80 -2.03
C PRO A 28 11.08 8.54 -3.54
N VAL A 29 12.08 9.00 -4.29
CA VAL A 29 12.16 8.79 -5.75
C VAL A 29 12.46 7.33 -6.05
N VAL A 30 13.39 6.72 -5.32
CA VAL A 30 13.71 5.29 -5.46
C VAL A 30 12.48 4.45 -5.11
N LEU A 31 11.85 4.72 -3.96
CA LEU A 31 10.67 4.01 -3.51
C LEU A 31 9.51 4.13 -4.50
N SER A 32 9.18 5.33 -4.96
CA SER A 32 8.11 5.54 -5.92
C SER A 32 8.37 4.80 -7.23
N THR A 33 9.62 4.81 -7.73
CA THR A 33 9.99 4.08 -8.95
C THR A 33 9.77 2.58 -8.79
N LEU A 34 10.18 2.00 -7.67
CA LEU A 34 9.97 0.57 -7.37
C LEU A 34 8.47 0.25 -7.24
N MET A 35 7.69 1.11 -6.58
CA MET A 35 6.24 0.94 -6.48
C MET A 35 5.56 1.02 -7.85
N TYR A 36 5.96 1.95 -8.71
CA TYR A 36 5.43 2.05 -10.07
C TYR A 36 5.78 0.83 -10.93
N GLN A 37 6.92 0.19 -10.71
CA GLN A 37 7.29 -1.02 -11.46
C GLN A 37 6.47 -2.24 -11.00
N GLU A 38 6.31 -2.43 -9.70
CA GLU A 38 5.69 -3.63 -9.14
C GLU A 38 4.16 -3.53 -9.05
N LEU A 39 3.60 -2.36 -8.72
CA LEU A 39 2.16 -2.16 -8.54
C LEU A 39 1.43 -1.68 -9.79
N LYS A 40 2.13 -1.39 -10.89
CA LYS A 40 1.45 -1.07 -12.15
C LYS A 40 0.71 -2.31 -12.65
N LEU A 41 -0.59 -2.14 -12.86
CA LEU A 41 -1.47 -3.10 -13.53
C LEU A 41 -1.13 -3.09 -15.03
N SER A 42 -0.05 -3.78 -15.39
CA SER A 42 0.38 -4.00 -16.77
C SER A 42 0.43 -5.50 -17.03
N PRO A 43 0.08 -5.96 -18.24
CA PRO A 43 0.22 -7.37 -18.61
C PRO A 43 1.66 -7.84 -18.34
N GLY A 44 1.80 -8.92 -17.56
CA GLY A 44 3.09 -9.51 -17.16
C GLY A 44 3.60 -9.13 -15.77
N THR A 45 3.02 -8.15 -15.07
CA THR A 45 3.41 -7.85 -13.68
C THR A 45 2.78 -8.83 -12.70
N LYS A 46 3.44 -9.05 -11.55
CA LYS A 46 2.88 -9.88 -10.47
C LYS A 46 1.54 -9.32 -10.00
N SER A 47 1.42 -8.01 -9.82
CA SER A 47 0.16 -7.38 -9.40
C SER A 47 -1.00 -7.67 -10.35
N PHE A 48 -0.76 -7.72 -11.67
CA PHE A 48 -1.76 -8.13 -12.65
C PHE A 48 -2.19 -9.60 -12.47
N GLN A 49 -1.23 -10.51 -12.28
CA GLN A 49 -1.51 -11.93 -12.06
C GLN A 49 -2.36 -12.17 -10.80
N HIS A 50 -2.07 -11.45 -9.71
CA HIS A 50 -2.83 -11.54 -8.46
C HIS A 50 -4.23 -10.92 -8.57
N TRP A 51 -4.40 -9.88 -9.38
CA TRP A 51 -5.71 -9.30 -9.69
C TRP A 51 -6.56 -10.25 -10.55
N GLU A 52 -5.96 -10.90 -11.56
CA GLU A 52 -6.64 -11.87 -12.42
C GLU A 52 -7.06 -13.12 -11.65
N LYS A 53 -6.15 -13.67 -10.84
CA LYS A 53 -6.37 -14.84 -10.00
C LYS A 53 -5.83 -14.57 -8.62
N THR A 54 -6.74 -14.28 -7.68
CA THR A 54 -6.37 -14.08 -6.28
C THR A 54 -5.82 -15.39 -5.71
N PRO A 55 -4.66 -15.39 -5.06
CA PRO A 55 -4.06 -16.62 -4.52
C PRO A 55 -4.77 -17.12 -3.26
N VAL A 56 -5.63 -16.29 -2.67
CA VAL A 56 -6.41 -16.60 -1.48
C VAL A 56 -7.83 -16.93 -1.88
N PRO A 57 -8.40 -18.06 -1.43
CA PRO A 57 -9.81 -18.36 -1.64
C PRO A 57 -10.68 -17.38 -0.84
N MET A 58 -11.62 -16.72 -1.52
CA MET A 58 -12.62 -15.85 -0.90
C MET A 58 -13.97 -16.56 -0.88
N TYR A 59 -14.63 -16.56 0.28
CA TYR A 59 -15.96 -17.14 0.46
C TYR A 59 -16.94 -16.03 0.82
N ILE A 60 -18.10 -16.02 0.17
CA ILE A 60 -19.21 -15.11 0.51
C ILE A 60 -20.42 -15.97 0.85
N ASP A 61 -20.85 -15.93 2.10
CA ASP A 61 -22.08 -16.56 2.54
C ASP A 61 -23.24 -15.56 2.44
N ILE A 62 -24.15 -15.81 1.49
CA ILE A 62 -25.30 -14.95 1.26
C ILE A 62 -26.53 -15.59 1.88
N TYR A 63 -27.13 -14.91 2.85
CA TYR A 63 -28.36 -15.34 3.49
C TYR A 63 -29.52 -14.45 3.04
N PHE A 64 -30.54 -15.08 2.47
CA PHE A 64 -31.79 -14.41 2.16
C PHE A 64 -32.86 -14.77 3.16
N HIS A 65 -33.60 -13.74 3.52
CA HIS A 65 -34.73 -13.78 4.42
C HIS A 65 -35.99 -14.21 3.64
N ASN A 66 -36.61 -15.32 4.04
CA ASN A 66 -37.78 -15.85 3.34
C ASN A 66 -39.07 -15.24 3.88
N TRP A 67 -39.71 -14.37 3.10
CA TRP A 67 -40.94 -13.71 3.53
C TRP A 67 -42.19 -14.56 3.26
N THR A 68 -42.71 -15.19 4.31
CA THR A 68 -43.80 -16.18 4.21
C THR A 68 -45.21 -15.58 4.13
N ASN A 69 -45.42 -14.34 4.59
CA ASN A 69 -46.74 -13.69 4.63
C ASN A 69 -46.83 -12.41 3.78
N ALA A 70 -46.17 -12.39 2.62
CA ALA A 70 -46.11 -11.22 1.74
C ALA A 70 -47.49 -10.63 1.37
N LYS A 71 -48.50 -11.48 1.16
CA LYS A 71 -49.87 -11.05 0.80
C LYS A 71 -50.59 -10.29 1.92
N LYS A 72 -50.11 -10.37 3.16
CA LYS A 72 -50.72 -9.78 4.35
C LYS A 72 -49.90 -8.63 4.95
N ALA A 73 -48.94 -8.09 4.19
CA ALA A 73 -48.04 -7.03 4.64
C ALA A 73 -48.75 -5.81 5.26
N ASN A 74 -49.94 -5.48 4.75
CA ASN A 74 -50.70 -4.30 5.17
C ASN A 74 -51.53 -4.53 6.44
N THR A 75 -51.64 -5.79 6.91
CA THR A 75 -52.54 -6.18 8.01
C THR A 75 -51.83 -6.92 9.14
N GLU A 76 -50.74 -7.63 8.83
CA GLU A 76 -50.00 -8.45 9.78
C GLU A 76 -48.50 -8.14 9.71
N LYS A 77 -47.80 -8.30 10.83
CA LYS A 77 -46.34 -8.15 10.89
C LYS A 77 -45.67 -9.16 9.95
N THR A 78 -44.63 -8.72 9.24
CA THR A 78 -43.86 -9.58 8.32
C THR A 78 -43.18 -10.74 9.05
N ASN A 79 -43.36 -11.95 8.52
CA ASN A 79 -42.73 -13.19 9.00
C ASN A 79 -41.61 -13.57 8.05
N VAL A 80 -40.39 -13.55 8.58
CA VAL A 80 -39.14 -13.63 7.83
C VAL A 80 -38.19 -14.61 8.52
#